data_AF-A0A945UYG8-F1
#
_entry.id   AF-A0A945UYG8-F1
#
_cell.length_a   1.000
_cell.length_b   1.000
_cell.length_c   1.000
_cell.angle_alpha   90.00
_cell.angle_beta   90.00
_cell.angle_gamma   90.00
#
_symmetry.space_group_name_H-M   'P 1'
#
loop_
_entity.id
_entity.type
_entity.pdbx_description
1 polymer ?
#
loop_
_entity_poly.entity_id
_entity_poly.type
_entity_poly.pdbx_seq_one_letter_code
_entity_poly.pdbx_strand_id
1 'polypeptide(L)'
;MQFLPRRHFIKSSLAASAAAATLGTKLGATPSAGKQEFYEVRCYHLKADSRLKQNGRADLLDGYLEDAFLPALDKRGIAGTGVFSELVVDKKAMTGEPMDDSPVWTLTRYASLNDFVGITAELNADPAVQRAGAAYLDVPKKSPAFERVDSWLLRAFASMPVLEQPAFSRKKVPTRVFEMRDYESHSETKALVKMAMFDEGETQLMRDLGMNPMFFGQALAGPNLPHLRYITSGPDLVTHLKSWSKFGPSEGWQKMKSNPKYANSTSRNTARFLTPKAYSEI
;
A
#
# COMPACT_ATOMS: atom_id res chain seq x y z
N MET A 1 6.68 -17.34 -50.04
CA MET A 1 6.98 -17.54 -48.61
C MET A 1 5.74 -17.15 -47.82
N GLN A 2 4.96 -18.16 -47.40
CA GLN A 2 3.71 -18.00 -46.66
C GLN A 2 4.00 -17.60 -45.20
N PHE A 3 3.21 -16.63 -44.73
CA PHE A 3 3.14 -16.22 -43.33
C PHE A 3 2.58 -17.36 -42.46
N LEU A 4 3.29 -17.71 -41.38
CA LEU A 4 2.76 -18.58 -40.33
C LEU A 4 2.09 -17.72 -39.25
N PRO A 5 0.79 -17.91 -38.95
CA PRO A 5 0.12 -17.21 -37.87
C PRO A 5 0.52 -17.77 -36.51
N ARG A 6 0.91 -16.88 -35.58
CA ARG A 6 1.26 -17.23 -34.20
C ARG A 6 -0.01 -17.46 -33.37
N ARG A 7 -0.39 -18.75 -33.32
CA ARG A 7 -0.93 -19.50 -32.16
C ARG A 7 -2.12 -18.86 -31.41
N HIS A 8 -3.31 -19.32 -31.80
CA HIS A 8 -4.43 -19.58 -30.89
C HIS A 8 -3.95 -20.53 -29.77
N PHE A 9 -3.96 -20.06 -28.52
CA PHE A 9 -3.73 -20.93 -27.36
C PHE A 9 -5.08 -21.27 -26.72
N ILE A 10 -5.53 -22.49 -27.06
CA ILE A 10 -6.32 -23.45 -26.28
C ILE A 10 -7.52 -22.90 -25.49
N LYS A 11 -8.70 -23.01 -26.10
CA LYS A 11 -9.97 -23.24 -25.38
C LYS A 11 -9.98 -24.71 -24.93
N SER A 12 -9.84 -24.95 -23.62
CA SER A 12 -10.23 -26.23 -23.01
C SER A 12 -11.04 -25.96 -21.75
N SER A 13 -12.25 -26.48 -21.78
CA SER A 13 -13.25 -26.56 -20.73
C SER A 13 -12.71 -27.13 -19.41
N LEU A 14 -12.90 -26.39 -18.32
CA LEU A 14 -13.00 -26.93 -16.98
C LEU A 14 -14.42 -26.69 -16.48
N ALA A 15 -15.22 -27.75 -16.45
CA ALA A 15 -16.41 -27.82 -15.64
C ALA A 15 -15.96 -27.88 -14.18
N ALA A 16 -15.99 -26.75 -13.47
CA ALA A 16 -15.76 -26.69 -12.05
C ALA A 16 -17.11 -26.85 -11.32
N SER A 17 -17.26 -27.97 -10.64
CA SER A 17 -18.35 -28.22 -9.71
C SER A 17 -18.40 -27.12 -8.66
N ALA A 18 -19.52 -26.39 -8.59
CA ALA A 18 -19.76 -25.39 -7.56
C ALA A 18 -19.97 -26.08 -6.21
N ALA A 19 -18.90 -26.23 -5.42
CA ALA A 19 -19.04 -26.40 -3.98
C ALA A 19 -19.44 -25.03 -3.42
N ALA A 20 -20.66 -24.93 -2.89
CA ALA A 20 -21.12 -23.76 -2.16
C ALA A 20 -20.24 -23.56 -0.91
N ALA A 21 -19.20 -22.74 -1.04
CA ALA A 21 -18.50 -22.21 0.11
C ALA A 21 -19.43 -21.20 0.77
N THR A 22 -19.85 -21.50 1.99
CA THR A 22 -20.46 -20.53 2.88
C THR A 22 -19.51 -19.33 3.00
N LEU A 23 -19.92 -18.17 2.47
CA LEU A 23 -19.23 -16.89 2.65
C LEU A 23 -19.34 -16.48 4.13
N GLY A 24 -18.50 -17.09 4.96
CA GLY A 24 -18.23 -16.62 6.29
C GLY A 24 -17.38 -15.35 6.22
N THR A 25 -17.86 -14.27 6.82
CA THR A 25 -17.14 -13.01 6.98
C THR A 25 -15.84 -13.26 7.74
N LYS A 26 -14.70 -13.38 7.04
CA LYS A 26 -13.40 -13.75 7.63
C LYS A 26 -12.79 -12.71 8.60
N LEU A 27 -13.37 -11.50 8.71
CA LEU A 27 -12.73 -10.41 9.46
C LEU A 27 -13.57 -9.84 10.62
N GLY A 28 -14.53 -10.61 11.14
CA GLY A 28 -15.17 -10.32 12.42
C GLY A 28 -14.43 -10.91 13.65
N ALA A 29 -13.34 -11.66 13.44
CA ALA A 29 -12.61 -12.27 14.54
C ALA A 29 -11.51 -11.33 15.05
N THR A 30 -11.58 -10.98 16.33
CA THR A 30 -10.43 -10.43 17.07
C THR A 30 -9.22 -11.33 16.80
N PRO A 31 -8.08 -10.79 16.32
CA PRO A 31 -6.90 -11.59 16.08
C PRO A 31 -6.51 -12.34 17.34
N SER A 32 -6.35 -13.66 17.24
CA SER A 32 -5.62 -14.43 18.25
C SER A 32 -4.23 -13.80 18.38
N ALA A 33 -3.80 -13.52 19.60
CA ALA A 33 -2.47 -13.04 19.90
C ALA A 33 -1.44 -13.92 19.16
N GLY A 34 -0.73 -13.34 18.18
CA GLY A 34 0.34 -14.03 17.43
C GLY A 34 0.20 -14.13 15.91
N LYS A 35 -0.88 -13.65 15.26
CA LYS A 35 -0.95 -13.59 13.78
C LYS A 35 -0.77 -12.16 13.25
N GLN A 36 0.37 -11.92 12.61
CA GLN A 36 0.67 -10.68 11.89
C GLN A 36 0.03 -10.71 10.49
N GLU A 37 -0.59 -9.61 10.09
CA GLU A 37 -1.08 -9.39 8.72
C GLU A 37 0.08 -9.29 7.73
N PHE A 38 -0.27 -9.45 6.45
CA PHE A 38 0.57 -9.13 5.31
C PHE A 38 -0.04 -7.97 4.55
N TYR A 39 0.79 -7.13 3.94
CA TYR A 39 0.34 -6.01 3.12
C TYR A 39 0.89 -6.14 1.72
N GLU A 40 0.05 -5.89 0.71
CA GLU A 40 0.52 -5.52 -0.61
C GLU A 40 0.42 -4.00 -0.74
N VAL A 41 1.55 -3.36 -1.01
CA VAL A 41 1.57 -1.98 -1.49
C VAL A 41 1.88 -2.01 -2.98
N ARG A 42 1.04 -1.43 -3.83
CA ARG A 42 1.34 -1.26 -5.26
C ARG A 42 1.49 0.20 -5.61
N CYS A 43 2.39 0.47 -6.55
CA CYS A 43 2.55 1.78 -7.18
C CYS A 43 2.28 1.64 -8.68
N TYR A 44 1.25 2.32 -9.17
CA TYR A 44 0.98 2.49 -10.58
C TYR A 44 1.64 3.81 -11.01
N HIS A 45 2.81 3.71 -11.63
CA HIS A 45 3.49 4.85 -12.22
C HIS A 45 2.74 5.26 -13.48
N LEU A 46 2.33 6.53 -13.55
CA LEU A 46 1.57 7.07 -14.67
C LEU A 46 2.42 7.96 -15.57
N LYS A 47 3.34 8.72 -14.97
CA LYS A 47 4.24 9.60 -15.73
C LYS A 47 5.06 8.79 -16.74
N ALA A 48 5.12 9.30 -17.97
CA ALA A 48 5.92 8.74 -19.04
C ALA A 48 7.40 8.69 -18.64
N ASP A 49 8.03 7.55 -18.90
CA ASP A 49 9.45 7.35 -18.66
C ASP A 49 10.01 6.43 -19.77
N SER A 50 10.74 5.38 -19.39
CA SER A 50 11.44 4.52 -20.34
C SER A 50 10.53 3.76 -21.32
N ARG A 51 9.28 3.44 -20.96
CA ARG A 51 8.38 2.62 -21.79
C ARG A 51 7.37 3.44 -22.59
N LEU A 52 6.81 4.49 -21.99
CA LEU A 52 5.77 5.32 -22.59
C LEU A 52 6.31 6.63 -23.14
N LYS A 53 5.67 7.11 -24.21
CA LYS A 53 5.92 8.45 -24.77
C LYS A 53 4.99 9.53 -24.22
N GLN A 54 3.89 9.12 -23.61
CA GLN A 54 2.84 9.95 -23.03
C GLN A 54 2.39 9.30 -21.73
N ASN A 55 1.91 10.11 -20.79
CA ASN A 55 1.47 9.59 -19.50
C ASN A 55 0.36 8.54 -19.68
N GLY A 56 0.37 7.57 -18.76
CA GLY A 56 -0.68 6.58 -18.63
C GLY A 56 -2.04 7.23 -18.38
N ARG A 57 -3.09 6.56 -18.83
CA ARG A 57 -4.48 6.99 -18.67
C ARG A 57 -4.98 6.75 -17.24
N ALA A 58 -4.76 7.75 -16.38
CA ALA A 58 -5.18 7.75 -14.98
C ALA A 58 -6.69 7.47 -14.81
N ASP A 59 -7.51 8.00 -15.72
CA ASP A 59 -8.97 7.82 -15.71
C ASP A 59 -9.39 6.36 -15.89
N LEU A 60 -8.69 5.60 -16.73
CA LEU A 60 -8.96 4.18 -16.92
C LEU A 60 -8.55 3.37 -15.69
N LEU A 61 -7.42 3.72 -15.08
CA LEU A 61 -6.98 3.08 -13.83
C LEU A 61 -7.96 3.38 -12.68
N ASP A 62 -8.39 4.65 -12.54
CA ASP A 62 -9.35 5.05 -11.51
C ASP A 62 -10.67 4.26 -11.66
N GLY A 63 -11.23 4.18 -12.87
CA GLY A 63 -12.43 3.38 -13.12
C GLY A 63 -12.24 1.88 -12.83
N TYR A 64 -11.09 1.30 -13.17
CA TYR A 64 -10.81 -0.10 -12.79
C TYR A 64 -10.74 -0.30 -11.28
N LEU A 65 -10.04 0.59 -10.57
CA LEU A 65 -9.88 0.46 -9.13
C LEU A 65 -11.22 0.62 -8.41
N GLU A 66 -12.00 1.63 -8.78
CA GLU A 66 -13.29 1.96 -8.19
C GLU A 66 -14.39 0.93 -8.53
N ASP A 67 -14.56 0.60 -9.82
CA ASP A 67 -15.73 -0.15 -10.28
C ASP A 67 -15.51 -1.67 -10.33
N ALA A 68 -14.25 -2.12 -10.39
CA ALA A 68 -13.93 -3.54 -10.56
C ALA A 68 -13.11 -4.11 -9.40
N PHE A 69 -11.98 -3.49 -9.05
CA PHE A 69 -11.01 -4.05 -8.10
C PHE A 69 -11.50 -4.00 -6.65
N LEU A 70 -11.88 -2.82 -6.14
CA LEU A 70 -12.33 -2.67 -4.75
C LEU A 70 -13.60 -3.51 -4.46
N PRO A 71 -14.66 -3.46 -5.29
CA PRO A 71 -15.83 -4.31 -5.06
C PRO A 71 -15.54 -5.81 -5.09
N ALA A 72 -14.53 -6.24 -5.87
CA ALA A 72 -14.15 -7.63 -5.96
C ALA A 72 -13.28 -8.10 -4.79
N LEU A 73 -12.48 -7.20 -4.21
CA LEU A 73 -11.78 -7.42 -2.93
C LEU A 73 -12.78 -7.54 -1.77
N ASP A 74 -13.76 -6.63 -1.69
CA ASP A 74 -14.81 -6.64 -0.68
C ASP A 74 -15.60 -7.97 -0.69
N LYS A 75 -15.98 -8.45 -1.87
CA LYS A 75 -16.64 -9.77 -2.04
C LYS A 75 -15.83 -10.94 -1.51
N ARG A 76 -14.50 -10.80 -1.45
CA ARG A 76 -13.56 -11.80 -0.93
C ARG A 76 -13.19 -11.54 0.53
N GLY A 77 -13.87 -10.60 1.18
CA GLY A 77 -13.66 -10.23 2.56
C GLY A 77 -12.39 -9.41 2.78
N ILE A 78 -11.86 -8.74 1.75
CA ILE A 78 -10.75 -7.80 1.87
C ILE A 78 -11.31 -6.39 1.83
N ALA A 79 -11.54 -5.83 3.01
CA ALA A 79 -12.04 -4.47 3.19
C ALA A 79 -10.98 -3.55 3.80
N GLY A 80 -11.13 -2.24 3.56
CA GLY A 80 -10.19 -1.22 4.03
C GLY A 80 -8.97 -1.10 3.12
N THR A 81 -9.14 -1.28 1.82
CA THR A 81 -8.09 -1.03 0.82
C THR A 81 -7.95 0.47 0.59
N GLY A 82 -6.76 1.00 0.87
CA GLY A 82 -6.46 2.40 0.62
C GLY A 82 -6.08 2.63 -0.83
N VAL A 83 -6.55 3.73 -1.43
CA VAL A 83 -6.10 4.19 -2.74
C VAL A 83 -5.70 5.66 -2.66
N PHE A 84 -4.49 6.00 -3.11
CA PHE A 84 -3.91 7.31 -2.86
C PHE A 84 -3.23 7.92 -4.09
N SER A 85 -3.20 9.25 -4.13
CA SER A 85 -2.26 10.04 -4.95
C SER A 85 -1.26 10.73 -4.04
N GLU A 86 -0.15 11.21 -4.58
CA GLU A 86 0.87 11.96 -3.86
C GLU A 86 0.57 13.48 -3.80
N LEU A 87 1.06 14.11 -2.73
CA LEU A 87 1.11 15.55 -2.54
C LEU A 87 2.56 16.04 -2.56
N VAL A 88 2.78 17.23 -3.12
CA VAL A 88 4.00 18.02 -2.89
C VAL A 88 3.76 18.91 -1.68
N VAL A 89 4.53 18.69 -0.60
CA VAL A 89 4.35 19.40 0.67
C VAL A 89 5.49 20.37 0.92
N ASP A 90 5.15 21.64 1.15
CA ASP A 90 6.04 22.61 1.79
C ASP A 90 5.83 22.53 3.31
N LYS A 91 6.76 21.87 4.00
CA LYS A 91 6.68 21.68 5.46
C LYS A 91 6.82 23.00 6.24
N LYS A 92 7.47 24.01 5.68
CA LYS A 92 7.67 25.31 6.34
C LYS A 92 6.41 26.15 6.22
N ALA A 93 5.80 26.18 5.05
CA ALA A 93 4.50 26.84 4.83
C ALA A 93 3.32 26.02 5.39
N MET A 94 3.52 24.74 5.69
CA MET A 94 2.49 23.78 6.08
C MET A 94 1.37 23.65 5.02
N THR A 95 1.75 23.76 3.75
CA THR A 95 0.85 23.63 2.59
C THR A 95 1.19 22.36 1.81
N GLY A 96 0.19 21.84 1.10
CA GLY A 96 0.34 20.67 0.26
C GLY A 96 -0.52 20.83 -0.99
N GLU A 97 0.10 20.62 -2.15
CA GLU A 97 -0.58 20.68 -3.44
C GLU A 97 -0.56 19.29 -4.09
N PRO A 98 -1.57 18.93 -4.89
CA PRO A 98 -1.54 17.71 -5.69
C PRO A 98 -0.25 17.63 -6.52
N MET A 99 0.39 16.47 -6.53
CA MET A 99 1.51 16.23 -7.42
C MET A 99 1.01 16.09 -8.86
N ASP A 100 1.55 16.87 -9.78
CA ASP A 100 1.31 16.67 -11.21
C ASP A 100 1.79 15.27 -11.65
N ASP A 101 0.99 14.60 -12.49
CA ASP A 101 1.25 13.24 -12.97
C ASP A 101 1.51 12.21 -11.85
N SER A 102 0.84 12.42 -10.71
CA SER A 102 1.01 11.59 -9.52
C SER A 102 0.85 10.09 -9.82
N PRO A 103 1.71 9.22 -9.27
CA PRO A 103 1.43 7.80 -9.26
C PRO A 103 0.22 7.49 -8.38
N VAL A 104 -0.46 6.38 -8.68
CA VAL A 104 -1.54 5.86 -7.85
C VAL A 104 -1.01 4.75 -6.96
N TRP A 105 -1.25 4.84 -5.66
CA TRP A 105 -0.84 3.86 -4.67
C TRP A 105 -2.03 3.06 -4.17
N THR A 106 -1.88 1.74 -4.04
CA THR A 106 -2.86 0.91 -3.33
C THR A 106 -2.22 0.25 -2.11
N LEU A 107 -2.97 0.15 -1.02
CA LEU A 107 -2.60 -0.59 0.19
C LEU A 107 -3.70 -1.63 0.48
N THR A 108 -3.38 -2.90 0.25
CA THR A 108 -4.29 -4.02 0.50
C THR A 108 -3.70 -4.89 1.61
N ARG A 109 -4.54 -5.35 2.55
CA ARG A 109 -4.12 -6.21 3.66
C ARG A 109 -4.65 -7.64 3.49
N TYR A 110 -3.87 -8.61 3.95
CA TYR A 110 -4.17 -10.03 3.87
C TYR A 110 -3.90 -10.68 5.22
N ALA A 111 -4.76 -11.63 5.62
CA ALA A 111 -4.56 -12.40 6.85
C ALA A 111 -3.42 -13.43 6.72
N SER A 112 -3.07 -13.82 5.49
CA SER A 112 -2.00 -14.79 5.20
C SER A 112 -1.45 -14.64 3.78
N LEU A 113 -0.28 -15.24 3.53
CA LEU A 113 0.29 -15.35 2.18
C LEU A 113 -0.57 -16.20 1.23
N ASN A 114 -1.30 -17.18 1.76
CA ASN A 114 -2.23 -17.98 0.95
C ASN A 114 -3.41 -17.14 0.49
N ASP A 115 -3.93 -16.24 1.33
CA ASP A 115 -4.98 -15.30 0.92
C ASP A 115 -4.46 -14.36 -0.18
N PHE A 116 -3.23 -13.82 -0.04
CA PHE A 116 -2.60 -13.02 -1.10
C PHE A 116 -2.57 -13.77 -2.44
N VAL A 117 -1.96 -14.96 -2.48
CA VAL A 117 -1.84 -15.76 -3.71
C VAL A 117 -3.21 -16.14 -4.27
N GLY A 118 -4.11 -16.63 -3.42
CA GLY A 118 -5.44 -17.10 -3.82
C GLY A 118 -6.30 -15.98 -4.38
N ILE A 119 -6.41 -14.86 -3.67
CA ILE A 119 -7.24 -13.72 -4.08
C ILE A 119 -6.70 -13.09 -5.36
N THR A 120 -5.39 -12.95 -5.51
CA THR A 120 -4.82 -12.45 -6.78
C THR A 120 -5.20 -13.34 -7.97
N ALA A 121 -5.14 -14.66 -7.82
CA ALA A 121 -5.55 -15.59 -8.87
C ALA A 121 -7.05 -15.49 -9.16
N GLU A 122 -7.89 -15.42 -8.12
CA GLU A 122 -9.33 -15.31 -8.24
C GLU A 122 -9.76 -14.01 -8.92
N LEU A 123 -9.16 -12.86 -8.57
CA LEU A 123 -9.45 -11.57 -9.20
C LEU A 123 -9.16 -11.60 -10.71
N ASN A 124 -8.04 -12.21 -11.11
CA ASN A 124 -7.68 -12.35 -12.53
C ASN A 124 -8.65 -13.24 -13.30
N ALA A 125 -9.21 -14.27 -12.65
CA ALA A 125 -10.14 -15.20 -13.27
C ALA A 125 -11.62 -14.74 -13.21
N ASP A 126 -11.94 -13.72 -12.42
CA ASP A 126 -13.32 -13.29 -12.14
C ASP A 126 -13.96 -12.60 -13.36
N PRO A 127 -14.99 -13.21 -13.99
CA PRO A 127 -15.65 -12.61 -15.15
C PRO A 127 -16.34 -11.27 -14.86
N ALA A 128 -16.72 -11.00 -13.61
CA ALA A 128 -17.29 -9.71 -13.22
C ALA A 128 -16.20 -8.63 -13.17
N VAL A 129 -15.00 -8.96 -12.68
CA VAL A 129 -13.83 -8.05 -12.72
C VAL A 129 -13.44 -7.78 -14.16
N GLN A 130 -13.35 -8.81 -15.00
CA GLN A 130 -13.01 -8.65 -16.42
C GLN A 130 -14.01 -7.74 -17.14
N ARG A 131 -15.32 -7.91 -16.88
CA ARG A 131 -16.37 -7.08 -17.50
C ARG A 131 -16.34 -5.64 -17.00
N ALA A 132 -16.26 -5.42 -15.69
CA ALA A 132 -16.27 -4.07 -15.10
C ALA A 132 -14.97 -3.32 -15.42
N GLY A 133 -13.83 -4.04 -15.48
CA GLY A 133 -12.51 -3.50 -15.72
C GLY A 133 -12.08 -3.43 -17.19
N ALA A 134 -12.94 -3.82 -18.14
CA ALA A 134 -12.55 -4.02 -19.55
C ALA A 134 -11.86 -2.78 -20.16
N ALA A 135 -12.34 -1.57 -19.83
CA ALA A 135 -11.76 -0.33 -20.31
C ALA A 135 -10.28 -0.13 -19.93
N TYR A 136 -9.84 -0.72 -18.81
CA TYR A 136 -8.46 -0.73 -18.33
C TYR A 136 -7.69 -1.98 -18.74
N LEU A 137 -8.31 -3.15 -18.61
CA LEU A 137 -7.66 -4.45 -18.82
C LEU A 137 -7.35 -4.70 -20.31
N ASP A 138 -8.20 -4.19 -21.21
CA ASP A 138 -8.09 -4.41 -22.65
C ASP A 138 -7.51 -3.19 -23.40
N VAL A 139 -6.80 -2.28 -22.69
CA VAL A 139 -6.22 -1.09 -23.31
C VAL A 139 -5.30 -1.46 -24.49
N PRO A 140 -5.42 -0.77 -25.64
CA PRO A 140 -4.50 -0.98 -26.75
C PRO A 140 -3.07 -0.65 -26.34
N LYS A 141 -2.09 -1.41 -26.85
CA LYS A 141 -0.64 -1.17 -26.60
C LYS A 141 -0.20 0.29 -26.83
N LYS A 142 -0.85 1.00 -27.75
CA LYS A 142 -0.55 2.40 -28.11
C LYS A 142 -1.08 3.44 -27.09
N SER A 143 -1.98 3.05 -26.19
CA SER A 143 -2.63 3.93 -25.21
C SER A 143 -2.79 3.21 -23.86
N PRO A 144 -1.69 2.78 -23.23
CA PRO A 144 -1.75 2.02 -21.98
C PRO A 144 -2.15 2.89 -20.79
N ALA A 145 -2.70 2.26 -19.75
CA ALA A 145 -3.21 2.95 -18.56
C ALA A 145 -2.11 3.37 -17.55
N PHE A 146 -0.93 2.75 -17.61
CA PHE A 146 0.20 3.04 -16.71
C PHE A 146 1.53 2.87 -17.45
N GLU A 147 2.62 3.42 -16.91
CA GLU A 147 4.03 3.23 -17.30
C GLU A 147 4.63 1.97 -16.64
N ARG A 148 4.42 1.79 -15.35
CA ARG A 148 4.92 0.61 -14.63
C ARG A 148 4.04 0.34 -13.41
N VAL A 149 3.97 -0.94 -13.02
CA VAL A 149 3.43 -1.30 -11.71
C VAL A 149 4.53 -1.97 -10.89
N ASP A 150 4.86 -1.35 -9.77
CA ASP A 150 5.67 -2.00 -8.74
C ASP A 150 4.73 -2.56 -7.66
N SER A 151 5.11 -3.69 -7.07
CA SER A 151 4.41 -4.28 -5.92
C SER A 151 5.42 -4.68 -4.85
N TRP A 152 5.07 -4.40 -3.60
CA TRP A 152 5.80 -4.79 -2.40
C TRP A 152 4.91 -5.67 -1.55
N LEU A 153 5.43 -6.85 -1.20
CA LEU A 153 4.83 -7.71 -0.20
C LEU A 153 5.52 -7.45 1.13
N LEU A 154 4.73 -7.05 2.13
CA LEU A 154 5.21 -6.68 3.46
C LEU A 154 4.61 -7.62 4.51
N ARG A 155 5.38 -7.90 5.57
CA ARG A 155 4.88 -8.54 6.80
C ARG A 155 4.72 -7.50 7.89
N ALA A 156 3.59 -7.47 8.58
CA ALA A 156 3.34 -6.54 9.67
C ALA A 156 4.37 -6.70 10.80
N PHE A 157 4.64 -5.62 11.53
CA PHE A 157 5.54 -5.60 12.69
C PHE A 157 4.90 -6.28 13.91
N ALA A 158 5.69 -6.69 14.90
CA ALA A 158 5.16 -7.38 16.08
C ALA A 158 4.43 -6.41 17.02
N SER A 159 4.94 -5.18 17.09
CA SER A 159 4.36 -4.05 17.84
C SER A 159 3.08 -3.49 17.23
N MET A 160 2.79 -3.82 15.97
CA MET A 160 1.58 -3.44 15.26
C MET A 160 1.19 -4.54 14.25
N PRO A 161 0.65 -5.67 14.74
CA PRO A 161 0.45 -6.87 13.93
C PRO A 161 -0.72 -6.77 12.95
N VAL A 162 -1.57 -5.76 13.10
CA VAL A 162 -2.71 -5.49 12.22
C VAL A 162 -2.77 -4.01 11.86
N LEU A 163 -3.32 -3.69 10.70
CA LEU A 163 -3.54 -2.32 10.28
C LEU A 163 -4.54 -1.66 11.23
N GLU A 164 -4.23 -0.45 11.67
CA GLU A 164 -5.13 0.36 12.46
C GLU A 164 -5.55 1.60 11.70
N GLN A 165 -6.86 1.78 11.58
CA GLN A 165 -7.43 2.91 10.86
C GLN A 165 -7.91 3.96 11.86
N PRO A 166 -7.31 5.17 11.93
CA PRO A 166 -7.75 6.21 12.87
C PRO A 166 -9.20 6.66 12.61
N ALA A 167 -9.84 7.25 13.63
CA ALA A 167 -11.25 7.63 13.56
C ALA A 167 -11.58 8.61 12.42
N PHE A 168 -10.69 9.58 12.15
CA PHE A 168 -10.86 10.52 11.03
C PHE A 168 -10.78 9.83 9.66
N SER A 169 -9.98 8.75 9.55
CA SER A 169 -9.86 7.95 8.33
C SER A 169 -11.09 7.06 8.15
N ARG A 170 -11.56 6.38 9.20
CA ARG A 170 -12.83 5.61 9.15
C ARG A 170 -14.03 6.47 8.77
N LYS A 171 -14.06 7.72 9.25
CA LYS A 171 -15.10 8.71 8.91
C LYS A 171 -14.87 9.39 7.56
N LYS A 172 -13.81 9.02 6.82
CA LYS A 172 -13.40 9.60 5.54
C LYS A 172 -13.37 11.12 5.56
N VAL A 173 -12.81 11.71 6.62
CA VAL A 173 -12.62 13.18 6.71
C VAL A 173 -11.89 13.64 5.44
N PRO A 174 -12.44 14.58 4.65
CA PRO A 174 -11.90 14.92 3.32
C PRO A 174 -10.48 15.48 3.35
N THR A 175 -10.11 16.15 4.44
CA THR A 175 -8.79 16.77 4.62
C THR A 175 -7.72 15.80 5.11
N ARG A 176 -8.07 14.54 5.39
CA ARG A 176 -7.12 13.57 5.96
C ARG A 176 -5.91 13.38 5.04
N VAL A 177 -4.75 13.29 5.66
CA VAL A 177 -3.47 13.11 4.96
C VAL A 177 -2.75 11.89 5.52
N PHE A 178 -1.92 11.28 4.69
CA PHE A 178 -1.07 10.18 5.06
C PHE A 178 0.38 10.49 4.66
N GLU A 179 1.35 9.96 5.40
CA GLU A 179 2.77 10.02 5.04
C GLU A 179 3.33 8.61 5.05
N MET A 180 3.65 8.12 3.87
CA MET A 180 4.31 6.83 3.66
C MET A 180 5.82 7.04 3.69
N ARG A 181 6.53 6.22 4.47
CA ARG A 181 7.98 6.31 4.60
C ARG A 181 8.65 4.97 4.40
N ASP A 182 9.73 4.99 3.64
CA ASP A 182 10.59 3.85 3.35
C ASP A 182 11.94 4.07 4.01
N TYR A 183 12.36 3.11 4.83
CA TYR A 183 13.65 3.14 5.51
C TYR A 183 14.48 1.98 4.96
N GLU A 184 15.37 2.31 4.02
CA GLU A 184 16.31 1.36 3.41
C GLU A 184 17.53 1.19 4.31
N SER A 185 18.10 -0.02 4.26
CA SER A 185 19.30 -0.38 5.03
C SER A 185 20.36 -0.98 4.12
N HIS A 186 21.64 -0.82 4.49
CA HIS A 186 22.75 -1.30 3.68
C HIS A 186 23.07 -2.80 3.88
N SER A 187 22.32 -3.49 4.75
CA SER A 187 22.33 -4.95 4.90
C SER A 187 21.06 -5.43 5.59
N GLU A 188 20.74 -6.72 5.44
CA GLU A 188 19.60 -7.38 6.08
C GLU A 188 19.72 -7.33 7.61
N THR A 189 20.92 -7.54 8.15
CA THR A 189 21.17 -7.40 9.59
C THR A 189 20.83 -6.00 10.10
N LYS A 190 21.18 -4.96 9.34
CA LYS A 190 20.87 -3.57 9.73
C LYS A 190 19.40 -3.24 9.58
N ALA A 191 18.73 -3.79 8.56
CA ALA A 191 17.28 -3.70 8.44
C ALA A 191 16.58 -4.30 9.66
N LEU A 192 16.99 -5.50 10.10
CA LEU A 192 16.44 -6.16 11.29
C LEU A 192 16.68 -5.34 12.56
N VAL A 193 17.85 -4.70 12.71
CA VAL A 193 18.12 -3.80 13.84
C VAL A 193 17.17 -2.60 13.83
N LYS A 194 16.91 -2.00 12.66
CA LYS A 194 15.96 -0.88 12.59
C LYS A 194 14.54 -1.33 12.89
N MET A 195 14.12 -2.49 12.39
CA MET A 195 12.81 -3.08 12.70
C MET A 195 12.66 -3.35 14.20
N ALA A 196 13.71 -3.88 14.86
CA ALA A 196 13.72 -4.07 16.31
C ALA A 196 13.56 -2.75 17.08
N MET A 197 14.16 -1.66 16.62
CA MET A 197 13.96 -0.32 17.21
C MET A 197 12.49 0.11 17.21
N PHE A 198 11.76 -0.19 16.13
CA PHE A 198 10.32 0.07 16.06
C PHE A 198 9.54 -0.83 17.01
N ASP A 199 9.80 -2.14 16.94
CA ASP A 199 9.10 -3.14 17.76
C ASP A 199 9.31 -2.95 19.26
N GLU A 200 10.47 -2.46 19.67
CA GLU A 200 10.83 -2.29 21.07
C GLU A 200 10.47 -0.91 21.64
N GLY A 201 9.97 0.04 20.83
CA GLY A 201 9.49 1.31 21.37
C GLY A 201 9.10 2.41 20.40
N GLU A 202 9.70 2.52 19.21
CA GLU A 202 9.41 3.64 18.29
C GLU A 202 7.96 3.65 17.83
N THR A 203 7.37 2.47 17.60
CA THR A 203 5.94 2.33 17.28
C THR A 203 5.05 2.95 18.37
N GLN A 204 5.30 2.64 19.64
CA GLN A 204 4.52 3.17 20.75
C GLN A 204 4.72 4.67 20.90
N LEU A 205 5.96 5.15 20.79
CA LEU A 205 6.26 6.58 20.84
C LEU A 205 5.49 7.37 19.77
N MET A 206 5.39 6.85 18.54
CA MET A 206 4.60 7.51 17.48
C MET A 206 3.11 7.61 17.83
N ARG A 207 2.55 6.60 18.53
CA ARG A 207 1.17 6.65 19.03
C ARG A 207 1.00 7.71 20.10
N ASP A 208 1.90 7.73 21.08
CA ASP A 208 1.86 8.66 22.22
C ASP A 208 1.97 10.12 21.75
N LEU A 209 2.73 10.36 20.67
CA LEU A 209 2.89 11.67 20.05
C LEU A 209 1.75 12.06 19.08
N GLY A 210 0.74 11.20 18.92
CA GLY A 210 -0.43 11.48 18.07
C GLY A 210 -0.10 11.51 16.58
N MET A 211 0.88 10.71 16.14
CA MET A 211 1.26 10.58 14.72
C MET A 211 0.36 9.60 13.96
N ASN A 212 -0.57 8.94 14.66
CA ASN A 212 -1.55 8.00 14.13
C ASN A 212 -0.95 7.02 13.10
N PRO A 213 0.02 6.18 13.52
CA PRO A 213 0.54 5.15 12.63
C PRO A 213 -0.61 4.22 12.20
N MET A 214 -0.57 3.79 10.94
CA MET A 214 -1.59 2.91 10.36
C MET A 214 -1.09 1.48 10.18
N PHE A 215 0.17 1.31 9.79
CA PHE A 215 0.85 0.02 9.77
C PHE A 215 2.36 0.23 9.73
N PHE A 216 3.10 -0.81 10.11
CA PHE A 216 4.53 -0.95 9.84
C PHE A 216 4.77 -2.33 9.22
N GLY A 217 5.57 -2.37 8.15
CA GLY A 217 5.77 -3.58 7.36
C GLY A 217 7.25 -3.82 7.02
N GLN A 218 7.73 -5.04 7.26
CA GLN A 218 9.00 -5.53 6.75
C GLN A 218 8.80 -5.92 5.30
N ALA A 219 9.58 -5.36 4.37
CA ALA A 219 9.52 -5.78 2.98
C ALA A 219 10.14 -7.16 2.80
N LEU A 220 9.35 -8.10 2.27
CA LEU A 220 9.76 -9.46 1.93
C LEU A 220 10.14 -9.60 0.47
N ALA A 221 9.44 -8.85 -0.40
CA ALA A 221 9.65 -8.84 -1.84
C ALA A 221 9.33 -7.44 -2.39
N GLY A 222 9.96 -7.08 -3.51
CA GLY A 222 9.76 -5.82 -4.22
C GLY A 222 11.08 -5.08 -4.50
N PRO A 223 11.03 -3.93 -5.19
CA PRO A 223 12.21 -3.11 -5.44
C PRO A 223 12.85 -2.55 -4.15
N ASN A 224 14.16 -2.29 -4.21
CA ASN A 224 14.95 -1.58 -3.17
C ASN A 224 15.00 -2.29 -1.81
N LEU A 225 15.04 -3.64 -1.79
CA LEU A 225 15.32 -4.40 -0.57
C LEU A 225 16.79 -4.21 -0.12
N PRO A 226 17.08 -4.31 1.19
CA PRO A 226 16.14 -4.49 2.30
C PRO A 226 15.63 -3.15 2.85
N HIS A 227 14.34 -3.10 3.19
CA HIS A 227 13.73 -1.94 3.83
C HIS A 227 12.52 -2.32 4.70
N LEU A 228 12.09 -1.37 5.52
CA LEU A 228 10.74 -1.34 6.08
C LEU A 228 9.95 -0.20 5.46
N ARG A 229 8.63 -0.34 5.43
CA ARG A 229 7.67 0.69 5.02
C ARG A 229 6.63 0.89 6.10
N TYR A 230 6.22 2.13 6.33
CA TYR A 230 5.12 2.45 7.24
C TYR A 230 4.33 3.66 6.78
N ILE A 231 3.11 3.79 7.29
CA ILE A 231 2.26 4.97 7.09
C ILE A 231 1.91 5.60 8.43
N THR A 232 2.09 6.91 8.53
CA THR A 232 1.53 7.77 9.58
C THR A 232 0.46 8.67 9.00
N SER A 233 -0.42 9.24 9.82
CA SER A 233 -1.58 9.98 9.30
C SER A 233 -2.08 11.09 10.22
N GLY A 234 -2.87 12.00 9.65
CA GLY A 234 -3.54 13.05 10.40
C GLY A 234 -4.89 13.46 9.78
N PRO A 235 -5.77 14.10 10.57
CA PRO A 235 -7.05 14.60 10.07
C PRO A 235 -6.88 15.74 9.05
N ASP A 236 -5.72 16.38 9.05
CA ASP A 236 -5.28 17.41 8.12
C ASP A 236 -3.74 17.52 8.12
N LEU A 237 -3.19 18.17 7.09
CA LEU A 237 -1.74 18.33 6.92
C LEU A 237 -1.08 19.09 8.06
N VAL A 238 -1.71 20.16 8.56
CA VAL A 238 -1.15 21.00 9.63
C VAL A 238 -1.04 20.20 10.92
N THR A 239 -2.09 19.46 11.29
CA THR A 239 -2.09 18.57 12.45
C THR A 239 -1.03 17.49 12.32
N HIS A 240 -0.94 16.84 11.16
CA HIS A 240 0.07 15.81 10.89
C HIS A 240 1.51 16.33 11.06
N LEU A 241 1.82 17.49 10.46
CA LEU A 241 3.14 18.11 10.56
C LEU A 241 3.47 18.56 12.01
N LYS A 242 2.46 19.04 12.76
CA LYS A 242 2.61 19.39 14.18
C LYS A 242 2.86 18.17 15.07
N SER A 243 2.28 17.01 14.75
CA SER A 243 2.63 15.76 15.46
C SER A 243 4.08 15.36 15.18
N TRP A 244 4.52 15.46 13.92
CA TRP A 244 5.90 15.16 13.53
C TRP A 244 6.94 16.10 14.17
N SER A 245 6.62 17.39 14.36
CA SER A 245 7.56 18.34 14.98
C SER A 245 7.89 18.00 16.43
N LYS A 246 7.04 17.21 17.10
CA LYS A 246 7.28 16.69 18.46
C LYS A 246 8.20 15.48 18.50
N PHE A 247 8.31 14.71 17.40
CA PHE A 247 9.05 13.45 17.38
C PHE A 247 10.55 13.66 17.61
N GLY A 248 11.17 14.52 16.81
CA GLY A 248 12.61 14.84 16.89
C GLY A 248 13.07 15.27 18.28
N PRO A 249 12.41 16.21 18.97
CA PRO A 249 12.82 16.63 20.32
C PRO A 249 12.35 15.70 21.46
N SER A 250 11.53 14.70 21.20
CA SER A 250 11.00 13.82 22.26
C SER A 250 12.13 13.04 22.95
N GLU A 251 12.04 12.93 24.29
CA GLU A 251 13.02 12.19 25.10
C GLU A 251 13.12 10.72 24.66
N GLY A 252 11.98 10.08 24.36
CA GLY A 252 11.93 8.70 23.88
C GLY A 252 12.74 8.50 22.59
N TRP A 253 12.58 9.39 21.60
CA TRP A 253 13.34 9.32 20.36
C TRP A 253 14.82 9.59 20.61
N GLN A 254 15.18 10.61 21.41
CA GLN A 254 16.58 10.92 21.70
C GLN A 254 17.30 9.73 22.35
N LYS A 255 16.66 9.06 23.32
CA LYS A 255 17.18 7.86 23.97
C LYS A 255 17.38 6.70 22.99
N MET A 256 16.42 6.45 22.10
CA MET A 256 16.55 5.39 21.10
C MET A 256 17.62 5.72 20.06
N LYS A 257 17.66 6.97 19.58
CA LYS A 257 18.66 7.45 18.62
C LYS A 257 20.10 7.33 19.16
N SER A 258 20.31 7.62 20.44
CA SER A 258 21.64 7.53 21.08
C SER A 258 22.03 6.12 21.51
N ASN A 259 21.11 5.15 21.44
CA ASN A 259 21.40 3.78 21.87
C ASN A 259 22.32 3.08 20.85
N PRO A 260 23.53 2.62 21.25
CA PRO A 260 24.45 1.92 20.35
C PRO A 260 23.85 0.69 19.67
N LYS A 261 22.85 0.04 20.30
CA LYS A 261 22.12 -1.10 19.72
C LYS A 261 21.53 -0.77 18.34
N TYR A 262 21.04 0.45 18.14
CA TYR A 262 20.32 0.86 16.93
C TYR A 262 21.18 1.65 15.93
N ALA A 263 22.46 1.85 16.24
CA ALA A 263 23.35 2.69 15.47
C ALA A 263 23.55 2.16 14.03
N ASN A 264 23.58 3.11 13.09
CA ASN A 264 23.84 2.88 11.66
C ASN A 264 22.92 1.82 11.05
N SER A 265 21.64 1.81 11.43
CA SER A 265 20.66 0.84 10.96
C SER A 265 19.87 1.29 9.74
N THR A 266 19.97 2.55 9.33
CA THR A 266 19.27 3.12 8.15
C THR A 266 20.27 3.81 7.24
N SER A 267 20.21 3.53 5.93
CA SER A 267 21.03 4.19 4.90
C SER A 267 20.27 5.28 4.14
N ARG A 268 18.96 5.11 3.95
CA ARG A 268 18.12 6.09 3.26
C ARG A 268 16.72 6.12 3.85
N ASN A 269 16.15 7.32 3.91
CA ASN A 269 14.77 7.57 4.32
C ASN A 269 14.08 8.35 3.21
N THR A 270 13.03 7.77 2.64
CA THR A 270 12.20 8.41 1.64
C THR A 270 10.83 8.66 2.24
N ALA A 271 10.31 9.88 2.15
CA ALA A 271 8.98 10.25 2.62
C ALA A 271 8.12 10.71 1.46
N ARG A 272 6.87 10.23 1.42
CA ARG A 272 5.85 10.62 0.43
C ARG A 272 4.58 11.00 1.16
N PHE A 273 4.07 12.18 0.88
CA PHE A 273 2.76 12.59 1.38
C PHE A 273 1.70 12.10 0.41
N LEU A 274 0.63 11.54 0.95
CA LEU A 274 -0.43 10.90 0.21
C LEU A 274 -1.78 11.54 0.60
N THR A 275 -2.62 11.71 -0.42
CA THR A 275 -4.04 12.08 -0.27
C THR A 275 -4.90 10.93 -0.79
N PRO A 276 -5.99 10.56 -0.10
CA PRO A 276 -6.85 9.47 -0.54
C PRO A 276 -7.65 9.88 -1.78
N LYS A 277 -7.80 8.96 -2.73
CA LYS A 277 -8.80 9.08 -3.80
C LYS A 277 -10.21 9.07 -3.20
N ALA A 278 -11.19 9.63 -3.90
CA ALA A 278 -12.58 9.72 -3.42
C ALA A 278 -13.18 8.34 -3.06
N TYR A 279 -12.83 7.31 -3.83
CA TYR A 279 -13.27 5.94 -3.66
C TYR A 279 -12.38 5.10 -2.71
N SER A 280 -11.35 5.70 -2.09
CA SER A 280 -10.54 5.01 -1.07
C SER A 280 -11.38 4.58 0.13
N GLU A 281 -11.13 3.38 0.65
CA GLU A 281 -11.77 2.87 1.87
C GLU A 281 -11.02 3.31 3.14
N ILE A 282 -9.77 3.76 2.98
CA ILE A 282 -8.93 4.41 4.00
C ILE A 282 -9.05 5.93 3.92
#